data_AF-A0A6G0I7N2-F1
#
_entry.id   AF-A0A6G0I7N2-F1
#
_cell.length_a   1.000
_cell.length_b   1.000
_cell.length_c   1.000
_cell.angle_alpha   90.00
_cell.angle_beta   90.00
_cell.angle_gamma   90.00
#
_symmetry.space_group_name_H-M   'P 1'
#
loop_
_entity.id
_entity.type
_entity.pdbx_description
1 polymer ?
#
loop_
_entity_poly.entity_id
_entity_poly.type
_entity_poly.pdbx_seq_one_letter_code
_entity_poly.pdbx_strand_id
1 'polypeptide(L)'
;MVWEMARSRSLGLFASCLLLLLCNGAEGQRGRERVYYVGIIEDLWDYAPSGKNLLNGKDIENDEHASVFLEKGPHRIGSVYKKAMYRQYTDATYTHLAPRPAWLGFLGPILRAEVDDVIVVHLKNFATRPYTMHPHGVFYEKNTEGALYPDGTSNMFKMDDSVPPGGSYTYRWEVRPEFAPTDGDANCLTWVYHSHMDAPREISSGLIGALLTCKKGILKETNYTVQGQTKPESVEESVRNDVDQDVFLMFTIVDENMSLYLEENIQRCSDPDGVDQEDPDFQESNLMHAINGYMFGNLPGIQLCQHRAVAWHLFGMGNEVDIHSAFFHGNTLLDRGHRTDVLSLFPATFATAEMVPKAMGKWLLTCQVNDHLQAGMQAFYEVKSCGSEGSPMLTGGVVRNYYVAAEKVLWSYAPSGKDLINNVSLTEADSASEVFFGKDDGKIGGRYQKVIYKEYTDNTFTTIKPPDSQHLGLLGPVLRAEEGDTLSVTFMNKADRNYSIQPHGLHYDKRFQGSSY
;
A
#
# COMPACT_ATOMS: atom_id res chain seq x y z
N MET A 1 -67.96 27.17 48.13
CA MET A 1 -67.36 26.06 47.35
C MET A 1 -67.24 26.48 45.88
N VAL A 2 -66.41 27.51 45.65
CA VAL A 2 -65.88 28.05 44.39
C VAL A 2 -64.68 28.82 44.92
N TRP A 3 -63.46 28.60 44.42
CA TRP A 3 -62.15 29.20 44.80
C TRP A 3 -60.98 28.21 44.98
N GLU A 4 -61.08 26.96 44.50
CA GLU A 4 -59.91 26.07 44.34
C GLU A 4 -59.92 25.40 42.95
N MET A 5 -59.88 26.20 41.89
CA MET A 5 -59.67 25.65 40.53
C MET A 5 -58.95 26.63 39.59
N ALA A 6 -58.10 27.51 40.14
CA ALA A 6 -57.40 28.52 39.35
C ALA A 6 -55.87 28.58 39.58
N ARG A 7 -55.27 27.61 40.28
CA ARG A 7 -53.80 27.53 40.46
C ARG A 7 -53.10 26.32 39.86
N SER A 8 -53.83 25.40 39.22
CA SER A 8 -53.23 24.22 38.57
C SER A 8 -53.00 24.39 37.05
N ARG A 9 -53.66 25.37 36.41
CA ARG A 9 -53.50 25.59 34.95
C ARG A 9 -52.33 26.49 34.55
N SER A 10 -51.71 27.21 35.49
CA SER A 10 -50.62 28.16 35.18
C SER A 10 -49.22 27.55 35.32
N LEU A 11 -49.06 26.43 36.05
CA LEU A 11 -47.78 25.70 36.13
C LEU A 11 -47.61 24.67 34.99
N GLY A 12 -48.70 24.12 34.44
CA GLY A 12 -48.64 23.15 33.34
C GLY A 12 -48.22 23.76 31.99
N LEU A 13 -48.55 25.04 31.75
CA LEU A 13 -48.19 25.74 30.51
C LEU A 13 -46.74 26.23 30.48
N PHE A 14 -46.16 26.59 31.64
CA PHE A 14 -44.74 26.94 31.73
C PHE A 14 -43.82 25.70 31.67
N ALA A 15 -44.23 24.57 32.26
CA ALA A 15 -43.49 23.31 32.14
C ALA A 15 -43.55 22.72 30.72
N SER A 16 -44.68 22.88 30.02
CA SER A 16 -44.82 22.42 28.62
C SER A 16 -44.04 23.31 27.64
N CYS A 17 -43.96 24.63 27.86
CA CYS A 17 -43.08 25.49 27.07
C CYS A 17 -41.59 25.23 27.33
N LEU A 18 -41.18 24.91 28.57
CA LEU A 18 -39.78 24.57 28.86
C LEU A 18 -39.38 23.20 28.29
N LEU A 19 -40.28 22.21 28.26
CA LEU A 19 -40.04 20.94 27.55
C LEU A 19 -40.04 21.09 26.02
N LEU A 20 -40.88 21.97 25.45
CA LEU A 20 -40.86 22.26 24.00
C LEU A 20 -39.67 23.12 23.57
N LEU A 21 -39.08 23.91 24.46
CA LEU A 21 -37.83 24.65 24.23
C LEU A 21 -36.56 23.80 24.49
N LEU A 22 -36.66 22.70 25.26
CA LEU A 22 -35.56 21.75 25.48
C LEU A 22 -35.55 20.58 24.48
N CYS A 23 -36.61 20.39 23.68
CA CYS A 23 -36.66 19.40 22.61
C CYS A 23 -36.18 19.91 21.23
N ASN A 24 -35.84 21.21 21.09
CA ASN A 24 -35.26 21.77 19.86
C ASN A 24 -33.72 21.86 19.89
N GLY A 25 -33.07 21.19 20.85
CA GLY A 25 -31.61 21.20 21.02
C GLY A 25 -30.90 19.89 20.71
N ALA A 26 -31.60 18.89 20.16
CA ALA A 26 -31.03 17.62 19.75
C ALA A 26 -31.56 17.19 18.39
N GLU A 27 -31.51 18.07 17.39
CA GLU A 27 -31.23 17.58 16.04
C GLU A 27 -29.79 17.04 16.10
N GLY A 28 -29.65 15.76 16.43
CA GLY A 28 -28.43 15.03 16.13
C GLY A 28 -28.12 15.30 14.66
N GLN A 29 -26.96 15.91 14.42
CA GLN A 29 -26.53 16.37 13.11
C GLN A 29 -26.71 15.21 12.12
N ARG A 30 -27.74 15.29 11.27
CA ARG A 30 -28.09 14.27 10.29
C ARG A 30 -26.86 14.12 9.39
N GLY A 31 -26.36 12.90 9.24
CA GLY A 31 -25.16 12.64 8.44
C GLY A 31 -25.34 13.10 6.99
N ARG A 32 -24.21 13.46 6.36
CA ARG A 32 -24.18 14.15 5.08
C ARG A 32 -24.21 13.14 3.93
N GLU A 33 -24.89 13.48 2.84
CA GLU A 33 -24.73 12.74 1.57
C GLU A 33 -23.49 13.25 0.82
N ARG A 34 -22.58 12.33 0.50
CA ARG A 34 -21.36 12.57 -0.28
C ARG A 34 -21.51 11.93 -1.65
N VAL A 35 -21.64 12.77 -2.67
CA VAL A 35 -22.00 12.35 -4.02
C VAL A 35 -20.77 12.26 -4.92
N TYR A 36 -20.59 11.13 -5.59
CA TYR A 36 -19.50 10.87 -6.52
C TYR A 36 -20.06 10.42 -7.87
N TYR A 37 -19.53 10.97 -8.97
CA TYR A 37 -19.81 10.53 -10.33
C TYR A 37 -18.61 9.75 -10.84
N VAL A 38 -18.76 8.44 -11.05
CA VAL A 38 -17.65 7.56 -11.42
C VAL A 38 -17.98 6.87 -12.73
N GLY A 39 -17.09 6.97 -13.70
CA GLY A 39 -17.15 6.20 -14.94
C GLY A 39 -16.18 5.03 -14.90
N ILE A 40 -16.59 3.90 -15.47
CA ILE A 40 -15.68 2.81 -15.85
C ILE A 40 -15.25 3.07 -17.29
N ILE A 41 -13.96 3.29 -17.52
CA ILE A 41 -13.40 3.52 -18.86
C ILE A 41 -12.37 2.45 -19.20
N GLU A 42 -12.17 2.21 -20.49
CA GLU A 42 -11.05 1.41 -20.99
C GLU A 42 -9.97 2.34 -21.53
N ASP A 43 -8.72 2.13 -21.12
CA ASP A 43 -7.58 2.88 -21.63
C ASP A 43 -6.30 2.03 -21.53
N LEU A 44 -5.23 2.50 -22.18
CA LEU A 44 -3.91 1.89 -22.09
C LEU A 44 -3.21 2.38 -20.82
N TRP A 45 -2.71 1.44 -20.05
CA TRP A 45 -1.89 1.68 -18.87
C TRP A 45 -0.45 1.26 -19.15
N ASP A 46 0.49 2.17 -18.87
CA ASP A 46 1.92 1.92 -18.99
C ASP A 46 2.54 1.79 -17.59
N TYR A 47 3.05 0.60 -17.27
CA TYR A 47 3.65 0.30 -15.98
C TYR A 47 5.00 1.01 -15.75
N ALA A 48 5.65 1.46 -16.82
CA ALA A 48 6.94 2.17 -16.74
C ALA A 48 7.05 3.28 -17.81
N PRO A 49 6.31 4.40 -17.67
CA PRO A 49 6.25 5.44 -18.70
C PRO A 49 7.57 6.12 -19.05
N SER A 50 8.59 6.02 -18.18
CA SER A 50 9.92 6.56 -18.49
C SER A 50 10.71 5.72 -19.50
N GLY A 51 10.31 4.47 -19.73
CA GLY A 51 11.08 3.49 -20.52
C GLY A 51 12.36 3.02 -19.83
N LYS A 52 12.52 3.31 -18.53
CA LYS A 52 13.76 3.07 -17.77
C LYS A 52 13.48 2.47 -16.40
N ASN A 53 14.48 1.77 -15.89
CA ASN A 53 14.62 1.49 -14.46
C ASN A 53 15.21 2.73 -13.76
N LEU A 54 14.38 3.47 -13.03
CA LEU A 54 14.79 4.74 -12.41
C LEU A 54 15.67 4.55 -11.15
N LEU A 55 15.89 3.31 -10.71
CA LEU A 55 16.76 2.96 -9.58
C LEU A 55 18.23 2.83 -9.97
N ASN A 56 18.52 2.60 -11.25
CA ASN A 56 19.89 2.49 -11.74
C ASN A 56 20.14 3.31 -13.03
N GLY A 57 19.09 3.92 -13.57
CA GLY A 57 19.13 4.79 -14.75
C GLY A 57 19.25 4.05 -16.08
N LYS A 58 19.18 2.72 -16.09
CA LYS A 58 19.26 1.90 -17.32
C LYS A 58 17.94 1.94 -18.08
N ASP A 59 18.03 1.89 -19.40
CA ASP A 59 16.89 1.59 -20.26
C ASP A 59 16.43 0.14 -20.04
N ILE A 60 15.13 -0.12 -20.17
CA ILE A 60 14.52 -1.44 -19.89
C ILE A 60 15.22 -2.57 -20.64
N GLU A 61 15.52 -2.40 -21.92
CA GLU A 61 16.20 -3.40 -22.78
C GLU A 61 17.62 -3.77 -22.30
N ASN A 62 18.24 -2.92 -21.47
CA ASN A 62 19.61 -3.08 -20.97
C ASN A 62 19.66 -3.52 -19.49
N ASP A 63 18.50 -3.77 -18.89
CA ASP A 63 18.35 -4.19 -17.50
C ASP A 63 17.78 -5.61 -17.44
N GLU A 64 18.59 -6.54 -16.92
CA GLU A 64 18.27 -7.99 -16.92
C GLU A 64 17.01 -8.35 -16.14
N HIS A 65 16.59 -7.51 -15.19
CA HIS A 65 15.36 -7.73 -14.42
C HIS A 65 14.18 -7.02 -15.07
N ALA A 66 14.37 -5.76 -15.49
CA ALA A 66 13.27 -4.99 -16.07
C ALA A 66 12.84 -5.52 -17.44
N SER A 67 13.76 -6.06 -18.25
CA SER A 67 13.45 -6.57 -19.59
C SER A 67 12.48 -7.75 -19.56
N VAL A 68 12.53 -8.60 -18.53
CA VAL A 68 11.64 -9.76 -18.36
C VAL A 68 10.16 -9.35 -18.40
N PHE A 69 9.82 -8.23 -17.76
CA PHE A 69 8.43 -7.78 -17.59
C PHE A 69 8.01 -6.68 -18.57
N LEU A 70 8.94 -5.80 -18.94
CA LEU A 70 8.61 -4.55 -19.61
C LEU A 70 9.05 -4.48 -21.08
N GLU A 71 9.94 -5.38 -21.52
CA GLU A 71 10.40 -5.40 -22.91
C GLU A 71 9.30 -5.94 -23.84
N LYS A 72 9.04 -5.21 -24.91
CA LYS A 72 8.10 -5.65 -25.95
C LYS A 72 8.81 -6.53 -26.96
N GLY A 73 8.19 -7.65 -27.34
CA GLY A 73 8.76 -8.59 -28.31
C GLY A 73 7.72 -9.28 -29.21
N PRO A 74 8.15 -10.26 -30.02
CA PRO A 74 7.25 -11.09 -30.84
C PRO A 74 6.16 -11.76 -30.02
N HIS A 75 6.55 -12.36 -28.89
CA HIS A 75 5.66 -13.12 -28.00
C HIS A 75 5.58 -12.50 -26.60
N ARG A 76 5.78 -11.18 -26.50
CA ARG A 76 5.79 -10.42 -25.22
C ARG A 76 5.06 -9.09 -25.42
N ILE A 77 4.09 -8.82 -24.54
CA ILE A 77 3.23 -7.63 -24.63
C ILE A 77 4.05 -6.35 -24.32
N GLY A 78 4.97 -6.44 -23.36
CA GLY A 78 5.79 -5.32 -22.87
C GLY A 78 5.06 -4.49 -21.83
N SER A 79 5.46 -3.24 -21.58
CA SER A 79 4.96 -2.46 -20.44
C SER A 79 3.53 -1.90 -20.54
N VAL A 80 2.83 -2.03 -21.68
CA VAL A 80 1.58 -1.30 -21.95
C VAL A 80 0.41 -2.24 -22.18
N TYR A 81 -0.55 -2.24 -21.26
CA TYR A 81 -1.74 -3.10 -21.27
C TYR A 81 -3.01 -2.27 -21.35
N LYS A 82 -4.01 -2.75 -22.08
CA LYS A 82 -5.38 -2.26 -22.02
C LYS A 82 -6.01 -2.70 -20.70
N LYS A 83 -6.62 -1.76 -19.99
CA LYS A 83 -7.23 -1.96 -18.66
C LYS A 83 -8.58 -1.27 -18.58
N ALA A 84 -9.45 -1.77 -17.70
CA ALA A 84 -10.64 -1.07 -17.24
C ALA A 84 -10.34 -0.33 -15.94
N MET A 85 -10.71 0.94 -15.86
CA MET A 85 -10.35 1.80 -14.73
C MET A 85 -11.51 2.69 -14.29
N TYR A 86 -11.65 2.86 -12.98
CA TYR A 86 -12.56 3.86 -12.42
C TYR A 86 -11.97 5.26 -12.57
N ARG A 87 -12.80 6.22 -13.02
CA ARG A 87 -12.45 7.63 -13.12
C ARG A 87 -13.58 8.50 -12.62
N GLN A 88 -13.25 9.48 -11.78
CA GLN A 88 -14.24 10.43 -11.28
C GLN A 88 -14.47 11.55 -12.29
N TYR A 89 -15.72 11.97 -12.38
CA TYR A 89 -16.18 13.12 -13.14
C TYR A 89 -16.71 14.19 -12.18
N THR A 90 -16.73 15.44 -12.64
CA THR A 90 -17.18 16.59 -11.86
C THR A 90 -18.67 16.53 -11.55
N ASP A 91 -19.47 15.95 -12.44
CA ASP A 91 -20.93 15.93 -12.37
C ASP A 91 -21.56 14.81 -13.22
N ALA A 92 -22.91 14.77 -13.23
CA ALA A 92 -23.73 13.78 -13.91
C ALA A 92 -23.64 13.80 -15.45
N THR A 93 -22.97 14.78 -16.05
CA THR A 93 -22.78 14.84 -17.51
C THR A 93 -21.65 13.90 -17.99
N TYR A 94 -20.74 13.53 -17.10
CA TYR A 94 -19.55 12.71 -17.40
C TYR A 94 -18.69 13.29 -18.53
N THR A 95 -18.56 14.62 -18.62
CA THR A 95 -17.74 15.28 -19.65
C THR A 95 -16.36 15.67 -19.15
N HIS A 96 -16.25 16.11 -17.89
CA HIS A 96 -15.02 16.61 -17.29
C HIS A 96 -14.56 15.67 -16.17
N LEU A 97 -13.33 15.19 -16.28
CA LEU A 97 -12.68 14.40 -15.23
C LEU A 97 -12.38 15.27 -14.02
N ALA A 98 -12.62 14.75 -12.82
CA ALA A 98 -12.20 15.39 -11.58
C ALA A 98 -10.68 15.33 -11.43
N PRO A 99 -10.05 16.33 -10.77
CA PRO A 99 -8.62 16.31 -10.51
C PRO A 99 -8.24 15.12 -9.62
N ARG A 100 -7.05 14.59 -9.84
CA ARG A 100 -6.48 13.49 -9.05
C ARG A 100 -4.97 13.65 -8.90
N PRO A 101 -4.38 13.14 -7.82
CA PRO A 101 -2.94 13.09 -7.70
C PRO A 101 -2.33 12.08 -8.69
N ALA A 102 -1.15 12.41 -9.24
CA ALA A 102 -0.45 11.55 -10.19
C ALA A 102 -0.02 10.20 -9.58
N TRP A 103 0.37 10.19 -8.29
CA TRP A 103 0.78 8.97 -7.59
C TRP A 103 -0.35 7.93 -7.44
N LEU A 104 -1.62 8.30 -7.66
CA LEU A 104 -2.74 7.37 -7.53
C LEU A 104 -2.74 6.31 -8.65
N GLY A 105 -1.97 6.53 -9.72
CA GLY A 105 -1.74 5.55 -10.78
C GLY A 105 -3.02 5.14 -11.49
N PHE A 106 -3.26 3.83 -11.68
CA PHE A 106 -4.52 3.38 -12.30
C PHE A 106 -5.70 3.34 -11.34
N LEU A 107 -5.47 3.39 -10.01
CA LEU A 107 -6.52 3.26 -9.01
C LEU A 107 -7.68 4.22 -9.25
N GLY A 108 -8.87 3.79 -8.87
CA GLY A 108 -10.07 4.63 -8.86
C GLY A 108 -9.95 5.85 -7.95
N PRO A 109 -10.89 6.80 -8.05
CA PRO A 109 -10.95 7.95 -7.14
C PRO A 109 -11.04 7.54 -5.67
N ILE A 110 -10.54 8.38 -4.78
CA ILE A 110 -10.61 8.13 -3.35
C ILE A 110 -11.98 8.58 -2.84
N LEU A 111 -12.80 7.62 -2.41
CA LEU A 111 -14.10 7.90 -1.79
C LEU A 111 -13.89 8.13 -0.30
N ARG A 112 -14.48 9.18 0.27
CA ARG A 112 -14.28 9.55 1.68
C ARG A 112 -15.61 9.80 2.35
N ALA A 113 -15.74 9.39 3.60
CA ALA A 113 -16.92 9.68 4.40
C ALA A 113 -16.62 9.65 5.89
N GLU A 114 -17.38 10.42 6.67
CA GLU A 114 -17.36 10.32 8.13
C GLU A 114 -18.45 9.38 8.63
N VAL A 115 -18.37 8.99 9.90
CA VAL A 115 -19.47 8.29 10.58
C VAL A 115 -20.78 9.06 10.42
N ASP A 116 -21.84 8.31 10.16
CA ASP A 116 -23.20 8.72 9.82
C ASP A 116 -23.39 9.31 8.41
N ASP A 117 -22.32 9.58 7.66
CA ASP A 117 -22.45 10.00 6.26
C ASP A 117 -22.94 8.85 5.36
N VAL A 118 -23.49 9.24 4.22
CA VAL A 118 -23.93 8.34 3.16
C VAL A 118 -23.13 8.64 1.89
N ILE A 119 -22.41 7.64 1.40
CA ILE A 119 -21.73 7.71 0.11
C ILE A 119 -22.74 7.35 -0.98
N VAL A 120 -22.93 8.26 -1.93
CA VAL A 120 -23.78 8.04 -3.11
C VAL A 120 -22.88 8.03 -4.34
N VAL A 121 -22.72 6.88 -4.98
CA VAL A 121 -21.91 6.74 -6.19
C VAL A 121 -22.82 6.54 -7.40
N HIS A 122 -22.86 7.54 -8.27
CA HIS A 122 -23.45 7.41 -9.60
C HIS A 122 -22.40 6.80 -10.53
N LEU A 123 -22.54 5.49 -10.77
CA LEU A 123 -21.68 4.73 -11.67
C LEU A 123 -22.23 4.77 -13.09
N LYS A 124 -21.35 4.99 -14.07
CA LYS A 124 -21.65 4.79 -15.50
C LYS A 124 -20.61 3.90 -16.15
N ASN A 125 -21.06 2.83 -16.81
CA ASN A 125 -20.15 1.89 -17.46
C ASN A 125 -19.92 2.29 -18.92
N PHE A 126 -18.74 2.84 -19.24
CA PHE A 126 -18.34 3.15 -20.62
C PHE A 126 -17.47 2.05 -21.25
N ALA A 127 -17.13 1.00 -20.48
CA ALA A 127 -16.37 -0.14 -20.99
C ALA A 127 -17.26 -1.05 -21.86
N THR A 128 -16.61 -2.03 -22.50
CA THR A 128 -17.23 -2.97 -23.43
C THR A 128 -17.81 -4.22 -22.76
N ARG A 129 -17.60 -4.36 -21.44
CA ARG A 129 -18.00 -5.51 -20.63
C ARG A 129 -18.87 -5.07 -19.45
N PRO A 130 -19.77 -5.94 -18.93
CA PRO A 130 -20.48 -5.64 -17.69
C PRO A 130 -19.50 -5.61 -16.51
N TYR A 131 -19.73 -4.68 -15.58
CA TYR A 131 -18.93 -4.48 -14.37
C TYR A 131 -19.82 -3.97 -13.24
N THR A 132 -19.30 -3.91 -12.02
CA THR A 132 -20.03 -3.41 -10.84
C THR A 132 -19.15 -2.49 -10.00
N MET A 133 -19.60 -2.16 -8.79
CA MET A 133 -18.77 -1.57 -7.74
C MET A 133 -19.21 -2.10 -6.37
N HIS A 134 -18.32 -2.79 -5.68
CA HIS A 134 -18.50 -3.40 -4.37
C HIS A 134 -17.59 -2.72 -3.35
N PRO A 135 -18.11 -2.18 -2.23
CA PRO A 135 -17.30 -1.52 -1.23
C PRO A 135 -16.92 -2.45 -0.06
N HIS A 136 -15.80 -2.16 0.58
CA HIS A 136 -15.47 -2.67 1.91
C HIS A 136 -15.67 -1.57 2.97
N GLY A 137 -15.93 -1.96 4.22
CA GLY A 137 -15.89 -1.04 5.37
C GLY A 137 -17.10 -0.13 5.54
N VAL A 138 -18.20 -0.38 4.83
CA VAL A 138 -19.44 0.41 4.90
C VAL A 138 -20.66 -0.51 4.85
N PHE A 139 -21.80 -0.01 5.33
CA PHE A 139 -23.06 -0.72 5.24
C PHE A 139 -23.71 -0.50 3.87
N TYR A 140 -24.31 -1.55 3.32
CA TYR A 140 -25.11 -1.51 2.10
C TYR A 140 -26.31 -2.43 2.20
N GLU A 141 -27.36 -2.12 1.44
CA GLU A 141 -28.48 -3.03 1.20
C GLU A 141 -28.16 -3.94 0.00
N LYS A 142 -28.92 -5.03 -0.14
CA LYS A 142 -28.73 -6.05 -1.18
C LYS A 142 -28.91 -5.57 -2.63
N ASN A 143 -29.48 -4.39 -2.84
CA ASN A 143 -29.56 -3.71 -4.14
C ASN A 143 -28.45 -2.65 -4.31
N THR A 144 -27.46 -2.61 -3.43
CA THR A 144 -26.34 -1.66 -3.48
C THR A 144 -25.03 -2.33 -3.09
N GLU A 145 -24.98 -3.66 -3.14
CA GLU A 145 -23.80 -4.46 -2.79
C GLU A 145 -22.84 -4.55 -3.95
N GLY A 146 -23.36 -4.69 -5.18
CA GLY A 146 -22.55 -4.79 -6.39
C GLY A 146 -21.74 -6.07 -6.52
N ALA A 147 -22.24 -7.19 -5.99
CA ALA A 147 -21.55 -8.48 -6.03
C ALA A 147 -22.51 -9.60 -6.42
N LEU A 148 -22.21 -10.26 -7.55
CA LEU A 148 -23.09 -11.28 -8.11
C LEU A 148 -22.84 -12.66 -7.48
N TYR A 149 -23.75 -13.13 -6.63
CA TYR A 149 -23.75 -14.50 -6.10
C TYR A 149 -25.17 -15.04 -5.79
N PRO A 150 -25.33 -16.35 -5.53
CA PRO A 150 -26.62 -16.97 -5.17
C PRO A 150 -27.12 -16.56 -3.77
N ASP A 151 -27.64 -15.34 -3.65
CA ASP A 151 -28.10 -14.71 -2.41
C ASP A 151 -29.64 -14.74 -2.19
N GLY A 152 -30.38 -15.34 -3.13
CA GLY A 152 -31.84 -15.42 -3.09
C GLY A 152 -32.59 -14.14 -3.51
N THR A 153 -31.88 -13.13 -4.02
CA THR A 153 -32.48 -11.88 -4.53
C THR A 153 -32.84 -11.98 -6.02
N SER A 154 -33.70 -11.07 -6.51
CA SER A 154 -34.14 -11.07 -7.91
C SER A 154 -34.55 -9.68 -8.40
N ASN A 155 -34.71 -9.53 -9.72
CA ASN A 155 -35.19 -8.31 -10.39
C ASN A 155 -34.36 -7.07 -10.05
N MET A 156 -34.97 -6.06 -9.41
CA MET A 156 -34.32 -4.80 -9.06
C MET A 156 -33.12 -4.96 -8.10
N PHE A 157 -33.08 -6.04 -7.32
CA PHE A 157 -31.98 -6.36 -6.41
C PHE A 157 -30.80 -7.07 -7.09
N LYS A 158 -30.81 -7.16 -8.44
CA LYS A 158 -29.72 -7.71 -9.25
C LYS A 158 -29.17 -6.69 -10.27
N MET A 159 -29.68 -5.47 -10.26
CA MET A 159 -29.25 -4.41 -11.19
C MET A 159 -27.90 -3.79 -10.78
N ASP A 160 -27.56 -3.87 -9.49
CA ASP A 160 -26.26 -3.47 -8.94
C ASP A 160 -25.15 -4.49 -9.21
N ASP A 161 -25.54 -5.77 -9.27
CA ASP A 161 -24.65 -6.93 -9.45
C ASP A 161 -24.13 -7.11 -10.89
N SER A 162 -24.64 -6.34 -11.86
CA SER A 162 -24.11 -6.36 -13.23
C SER A 162 -24.57 -5.12 -14.00
N VAL A 163 -23.72 -4.09 -14.06
CA VAL A 163 -24.00 -2.87 -14.83
C VAL A 163 -23.52 -3.07 -16.27
N PRO A 164 -24.44 -3.17 -17.26
CA PRO A 164 -24.06 -3.49 -18.63
C PRO A 164 -23.29 -2.35 -19.31
N PRO A 165 -22.58 -2.61 -20.42
CA PRO A 165 -21.99 -1.57 -21.26
C PRO A 165 -23.00 -0.46 -21.63
N GLY A 166 -22.62 0.80 -21.41
CA GLY A 166 -23.49 1.97 -21.59
C GLY A 166 -24.52 2.18 -20.48
N GLY A 167 -24.64 1.25 -19.54
CA GLY A 167 -25.55 1.30 -18.40
C GLY A 167 -25.09 2.25 -17.30
N SER A 168 -25.97 2.50 -16.33
CA SER A 168 -25.66 3.29 -15.15
C SER A 168 -26.39 2.75 -13.94
N TYR A 169 -25.78 2.88 -12.76
CA TYR A 169 -26.36 2.48 -11.50
C TYR A 169 -26.00 3.47 -10.40
N THR A 170 -26.82 3.57 -9.35
CA THR A 170 -26.51 4.42 -8.19
C THR A 170 -26.37 3.56 -6.96
N TYR A 171 -25.16 3.49 -6.42
CA TYR A 171 -24.86 2.82 -5.17
C TYR A 171 -25.04 3.79 -4.00
N ARG A 172 -25.63 3.32 -2.90
CA ARG A 172 -25.83 4.10 -1.69
C ARG A 172 -25.30 3.31 -0.50
N TRP A 173 -24.23 3.79 0.11
CA TRP A 173 -23.56 3.11 1.22
C TRP A 173 -23.54 4.01 2.45
N GLU A 174 -23.81 3.43 3.61
CA GLU A 174 -23.91 4.16 4.87
C GLU A 174 -22.69 3.85 5.74
N VAL A 175 -22.03 4.89 6.26
CA VAL A 175 -20.96 4.71 7.25
C VAL A 175 -21.59 4.66 8.64
N ARG A 176 -22.19 3.52 8.98
CA ARG A 176 -22.85 3.39 10.28
C ARG A 176 -21.83 3.32 11.42
N PRO A 177 -22.19 3.76 12.63
CA PRO A 177 -21.30 3.72 13.79
C PRO A 177 -20.71 2.33 14.09
N GLU A 178 -21.40 1.24 13.74
CA GLU A 178 -20.92 -0.12 13.98
C GLU A 178 -19.75 -0.53 13.06
N PHE A 179 -19.57 0.17 11.93
CA PHE A 179 -18.49 -0.04 10.97
C PHE A 179 -17.45 1.09 11.01
N ALA A 180 -17.62 2.04 11.92
CA ALA A 180 -16.74 3.19 12.08
C ALA A 180 -15.42 2.83 12.78
N PRO A 181 -14.37 3.65 12.62
CA PRO A 181 -13.15 3.53 13.42
C PRO A 181 -13.46 3.55 14.92
N THR A 182 -12.93 2.58 15.66
CA THR A 182 -13.06 2.52 17.13
C THR A 182 -12.15 3.54 17.81
N ASP A 183 -12.26 3.67 19.14
CA ASP A 183 -11.40 4.59 19.90
C ASP A 183 -9.90 4.28 19.77
N GLY A 184 -9.54 2.99 19.64
CA GLY A 184 -8.16 2.54 19.45
C GLY A 184 -7.65 2.63 18.01
N ASP A 185 -8.55 2.84 17.04
CA ASP A 185 -8.19 2.99 15.64
C ASP A 185 -7.73 4.43 15.33
N ALA A 186 -7.00 4.54 14.22
CA ALA A 186 -6.68 5.83 13.61
C ALA A 186 -7.96 6.63 13.31
N ASN A 187 -7.82 7.95 13.14
CA ASN A 187 -8.96 8.83 12.86
C ASN A 187 -9.71 8.46 11.58
N CYS A 188 -9.02 7.84 10.62
CA CYS A 188 -9.63 7.27 9.43
C CYS A 188 -9.07 5.87 9.16
N LEU A 189 -9.89 4.99 8.60
CA LEU A 189 -9.53 3.63 8.21
C LEU A 189 -9.52 3.48 6.69
N THR A 190 -8.48 2.82 6.19
CA THR A 190 -8.35 2.42 4.79
C THR A 190 -9.29 1.26 4.49
N TRP A 191 -10.03 1.38 3.39
CA TRP A 191 -10.80 0.33 2.74
C TRP A 191 -10.61 0.43 1.23
N VAL A 192 -11.26 -0.48 0.49
CA VAL A 192 -11.25 -0.48 -0.97
C VAL A 192 -12.66 -0.61 -1.51
N TYR A 193 -12.80 -0.36 -2.80
CA TYR A 193 -13.93 -0.82 -3.59
C TYR A 193 -13.40 -1.41 -4.91
N HIS A 194 -14.10 -2.39 -5.46
CA HIS A 194 -13.72 -3.03 -6.72
C HIS A 194 -14.94 -3.62 -7.44
N SER A 195 -14.80 -4.01 -8.71
CA SER A 195 -15.86 -4.77 -9.39
C SER A 195 -15.89 -6.22 -8.85
N HIS A 196 -17.07 -6.84 -8.80
CA HIS A 196 -17.28 -8.09 -8.08
C HIS A 196 -18.24 -9.07 -8.78
N MET A 197 -18.15 -9.19 -10.10
CA MET A 197 -18.75 -10.35 -10.81
C MET A 197 -17.78 -11.52 -10.87
N ASP A 198 -16.53 -11.23 -11.22
CA ASP A 198 -15.38 -12.14 -11.15
C ASP A 198 -14.21 -11.36 -10.57
N ALA A 199 -14.31 -11.09 -9.26
CA ALA A 199 -13.49 -10.08 -8.59
C ALA A 199 -11.98 -10.21 -8.88
N PRO A 200 -11.35 -11.41 -8.83
CA PRO A 200 -9.92 -11.52 -9.15
C PRO A 200 -9.57 -11.01 -10.55
N ARG A 201 -10.32 -11.45 -11.58
CA ARG A 201 -10.06 -11.05 -12.97
C ARG A 201 -10.36 -9.58 -13.22
N GLU A 202 -11.41 -9.05 -12.59
CA GLU A 202 -11.82 -7.67 -12.74
C GLU A 202 -10.86 -6.70 -12.02
N ILE A 203 -10.31 -7.10 -10.87
CA ILE A 203 -9.23 -6.39 -10.17
C ILE A 203 -7.96 -6.41 -11.03
N SER A 204 -7.55 -7.58 -11.54
CA SER A 204 -6.39 -7.68 -12.47
C SER A 204 -6.60 -6.83 -13.73
N SER A 205 -7.83 -6.71 -14.21
CA SER A 205 -8.19 -5.83 -15.33
C SER A 205 -8.08 -4.34 -14.99
N GLY A 206 -8.00 -3.97 -13.70
CA GLY A 206 -7.73 -2.61 -13.21
C GLY A 206 -8.83 -1.97 -12.34
N LEU A 207 -9.95 -2.66 -12.09
CA LEU A 207 -11.12 -2.10 -11.41
C LEU A 207 -11.02 -2.17 -9.89
N ILE A 208 -10.20 -1.30 -9.34
CA ILE A 208 -10.01 -1.14 -7.89
C ILE A 208 -9.76 0.33 -7.53
N GLY A 209 -10.26 0.76 -6.39
CA GLY A 209 -10.00 2.09 -5.82
C GLY A 209 -10.07 2.06 -4.30
N ALA A 210 -9.73 3.20 -3.68
CA ALA A 210 -9.66 3.32 -2.23
C ALA A 210 -10.90 4.01 -1.65
N LEU A 211 -11.35 3.51 -0.49
CA LEU A 211 -12.41 4.10 0.30
C LEU A 211 -11.87 4.42 1.70
N LEU A 212 -12.22 5.57 2.24
CA LEU A 212 -11.76 6.05 3.53
C LEU A 212 -12.95 6.36 4.42
N THR A 213 -13.08 5.68 5.55
CA THR A 213 -14.07 6.01 6.58
C THR A 213 -13.40 6.69 7.76
N CYS A 214 -13.95 7.80 8.21
CA CYS A 214 -13.35 8.66 9.24
C CYS A 214 -14.27 8.83 10.45
N LYS A 215 -13.68 9.10 11.61
CA LYS A 215 -14.40 9.66 12.77
C LYS A 215 -15.03 11.00 12.39
N LYS A 216 -16.10 11.40 13.09
CA LYS A 216 -16.78 12.67 12.85
C LYS A 216 -15.86 13.87 13.07
N GLY A 217 -15.98 14.88 12.20
CA GLY A 217 -15.26 16.15 12.28
C GLY A 217 -13.79 16.10 11.82
N ILE A 218 -13.34 15.01 11.21
CA ILE A 218 -11.98 14.84 10.69
C ILE A 218 -11.86 15.35 9.24
N LEU A 219 -12.92 15.22 8.44
CA LEU A 219 -12.98 15.69 7.07
C LEU A 219 -13.44 17.16 7.02
N LYS A 220 -12.77 17.93 6.17
CA LYS A 220 -13.09 19.32 5.86
C LYS A 220 -13.28 19.47 4.35
N GLU A 221 -14.31 20.19 3.93
CA GLU A 221 -14.44 20.53 2.51
C GLU A 221 -13.47 21.64 2.13
N THR A 222 -12.82 21.45 1.00
CA THR A 222 -12.00 22.48 0.38
C THR A 222 -12.44 22.69 -1.06
N ASN A 223 -12.56 23.97 -1.44
CA ASN A 223 -12.79 24.35 -2.83
C ASN A 223 -11.42 24.43 -3.51
N TYR A 224 -11.10 23.47 -4.37
CA TYR A 224 -9.89 23.56 -5.17
C TYR A 224 -10.06 24.66 -6.24
N THR A 225 -9.06 25.52 -6.37
CA THR A 225 -8.91 26.41 -7.53
C THR A 225 -7.69 25.95 -8.31
N VAL A 226 -7.90 25.39 -9.50
CA VAL A 226 -6.80 25.06 -10.43
C VAL A 226 -6.11 26.36 -10.84
N GLN A 227 -4.82 26.52 -10.50
CA GLN A 227 -4.03 27.63 -11.04
C GLN A 227 -3.97 27.52 -12.57
N GLY A 228 -4.58 28.48 -13.27
CA GLY A 228 -4.52 28.59 -14.74
C GLY A 228 -5.84 28.40 -15.50
N GLN A 229 -6.97 28.16 -14.82
CA GLN A 229 -8.29 28.14 -15.46
C GLN A 229 -9.12 29.39 -15.11
N THR A 230 -9.76 29.98 -16.12
CA THR A 230 -10.55 31.23 -16.03
C THR A 230 -11.96 31.06 -15.45
N LYS A 231 -12.32 29.87 -14.96
CA LYS A 231 -13.54 29.62 -14.17
C LYS A 231 -13.26 28.53 -13.12
N PRO A 232 -13.60 28.75 -11.83
CA PRO A 232 -13.55 27.71 -10.83
C PRO A 232 -14.80 26.83 -10.98
N GLU A 233 -14.67 25.68 -11.63
CA GLU A 233 -15.58 24.56 -11.36
C GLU A 233 -15.08 23.92 -10.06
N SER A 234 -15.66 24.35 -8.93
CA SER A 234 -15.27 23.87 -7.61
C SER A 234 -15.78 22.43 -7.43
N VAL A 235 -14.90 21.45 -7.61
CA VAL A 235 -15.10 20.13 -7.02
C VAL A 235 -14.84 20.29 -5.52
N GLU A 236 -15.83 20.00 -4.69
CA GLU A 236 -15.64 19.91 -3.24
C GLU A 236 -14.78 18.67 -2.97
N GLU A 237 -13.51 18.88 -2.62
CA GLU A 237 -12.65 17.80 -2.15
C GLU A 237 -12.70 17.77 -0.63
N SER A 238 -13.19 16.64 -0.11
CA SER A 238 -13.17 16.36 1.31
C SER A 238 -11.75 15.91 1.69
N VAL A 239 -11.01 16.73 2.42
CA VAL A 239 -9.65 16.46 2.87
C VAL A 239 -9.62 16.31 4.39
N ARG A 240 -8.69 15.52 4.91
CA ARG A 240 -8.49 15.43 6.35
C ARG A 240 -7.92 16.73 6.91
N ASN A 241 -8.30 17.06 8.14
CA ASN A 241 -7.85 18.26 8.83
C ASN A 241 -6.76 18.00 9.89
N ASP A 242 -6.48 16.73 10.19
CA ASP A 242 -5.52 16.28 11.21
C ASP A 242 -4.13 15.94 10.65
N VAL A 243 -4.02 15.78 9.33
CA VAL A 243 -2.77 15.52 8.60
C VAL A 243 -2.58 16.53 7.45
N ASP A 244 -1.34 16.74 7.04
CA ASP A 244 -1.00 17.61 5.90
C ASP A 244 -1.27 16.93 4.56
N GLN A 245 -1.15 15.60 4.51
CA GLN A 245 -1.39 14.82 3.31
C GLN A 245 -1.83 13.37 3.60
N ASP A 246 -2.76 12.86 2.80
CA ASP A 246 -3.07 11.44 2.67
C ASP A 246 -2.39 10.87 1.41
N VAL A 247 -1.74 9.71 1.53
CA VAL A 247 -1.14 8.99 0.41
C VAL A 247 -1.65 7.55 0.40
N PHE A 248 -2.24 7.12 -0.72
CA PHE A 248 -2.82 5.79 -0.87
C PHE A 248 -1.95 4.94 -1.79
N LEU A 249 -1.57 3.75 -1.34
CA LEU A 249 -0.73 2.82 -2.09
C LEU A 249 -1.27 1.40 -2.04
N MET A 250 -1.48 0.83 -3.22
CA MET A 250 -1.73 -0.57 -3.45
C MET A 250 -0.42 -1.27 -3.78
N PHE A 251 -0.11 -2.33 -3.04
CA PHE A 251 0.95 -3.29 -3.35
C PHE A 251 0.30 -4.54 -3.92
N THR A 252 0.65 -4.90 -5.15
CA THR A 252 0.08 -6.06 -5.82
C THR A 252 0.96 -6.51 -6.97
N ILE A 253 0.98 -7.81 -7.21
CA ILE A 253 1.41 -8.39 -8.47
C ILE A 253 0.20 -8.38 -9.38
N VAL A 254 0.10 -7.38 -10.27
CA VAL A 254 -1.01 -7.30 -11.21
C VAL A 254 -0.81 -8.38 -12.27
N ASP A 255 -1.49 -9.50 -12.09
CA ASP A 255 -1.45 -10.62 -13.02
C ASP A 255 -2.30 -10.32 -14.27
N GLU A 256 -1.66 -9.84 -15.33
CA GLU A 256 -2.33 -9.55 -16.60
C GLU A 256 -2.77 -10.82 -17.34
N ASN A 257 -2.30 -12.02 -16.95
CA ASN A 257 -2.83 -13.28 -17.49
C ASN A 257 -4.29 -13.51 -17.05
N MET A 258 -4.68 -12.97 -15.89
CA MET A 258 -6.06 -13.02 -15.39
C MET A 258 -6.96 -11.92 -15.98
N SER A 259 -6.36 -10.91 -16.61
CA SER A 259 -7.07 -9.77 -17.17
C SER A 259 -8.11 -10.18 -18.20
N LEU A 260 -9.29 -9.56 -18.16
CA LEU A 260 -10.34 -9.75 -19.16
C LEU A 260 -9.94 -9.21 -20.53
N TYR A 261 -8.82 -8.48 -20.61
CA TYR A 261 -8.25 -7.89 -21.82
C TYR A 261 -7.02 -8.61 -22.34
N LEU A 262 -6.63 -9.77 -21.78
CA LEU A 262 -5.42 -10.51 -22.19
C LEU A 262 -5.36 -10.72 -23.71
N GLU A 263 -6.42 -11.26 -24.32
CA GLU A 263 -6.49 -11.48 -25.77
C GLU A 263 -6.29 -10.20 -26.58
N GLU A 264 -6.93 -9.10 -26.16
CA GLU A 264 -6.78 -7.80 -26.83
C GLU A 264 -5.36 -7.24 -26.68
N ASN A 265 -4.67 -7.57 -25.59
CA ASN A 265 -3.29 -7.20 -25.34
C ASN A 265 -2.31 -8.06 -26.14
N ILE A 266 -2.57 -9.37 -26.28
CA ILE A 266 -1.78 -10.28 -27.14
C ILE A 266 -1.78 -9.79 -28.59
N GLN A 267 -2.93 -9.33 -29.10
CA GLN A 267 -3.02 -8.76 -30.45
C GLN A 267 -2.13 -7.52 -30.69
N ARG A 268 -1.51 -6.97 -29.64
CA ARG A 268 -0.58 -5.84 -29.72
C ARG A 268 0.89 -6.28 -29.81
N CYS A 269 1.18 -7.56 -29.60
CA CYS A 269 2.49 -8.17 -29.87
C CYS A 269 2.82 -8.10 -31.36
N SER A 270 4.10 -8.25 -31.73
CA SER A 270 4.47 -8.25 -33.16
C SER A 270 4.21 -9.60 -33.85
N ASP A 271 4.07 -10.69 -33.10
CA ASP A 271 3.70 -12.02 -33.60
C ASP A 271 2.65 -12.67 -32.67
N PRO A 272 1.39 -12.20 -32.67
CA PRO A 272 0.36 -12.67 -31.76
C PRO A 272 -0.01 -14.14 -31.96
N ASP A 273 0.06 -14.66 -33.19
CA ASP A 273 -0.31 -16.04 -33.52
C ASP A 273 0.68 -17.07 -32.95
N GLY A 274 1.91 -16.64 -32.63
CA GLY A 274 2.95 -17.47 -32.04
C GLY A 274 2.98 -17.48 -30.51
N VAL A 275 2.09 -16.74 -29.84
CA VAL A 275 2.04 -16.68 -28.38
C VAL A 275 1.44 -17.96 -27.80
N ASP A 276 2.22 -18.63 -26.95
CA ASP A 276 1.75 -19.72 -26.09
C ASP A 276 1.40 -19.16 -24.70
N GLN A 277 0.12 -19.18 -24.32
CA GLN A 277 -0.33 -18.67 -23.03
C GLN A 277 0.03 -19.58 -21.85
N GLU A 278 0.42 -20.83 -22.11
CA GLU A 278 0.87 -21.79 -21.10
C GLU A 278 2.40 -21.77 -20.92
N ASP A 279 3.12 -20.97 -21.73
CA ASP A 279 4.56 -20.76 -21.57
C ASP A 279 4.84 -20.04 -20.24
N PRO A 280 5.61 -20.65 -19.30
CA PRO A 280 5.91 -20.02 -18.02
C PRO A 280 6.60 -18.67 -18.16
N ASP A 281 7.46 -18.50 -19.16
CA ASP A 281 8.15 -17.23 -19.37
C ASP A 281 7.22 -16.15 -19.92
N PHE A 282 6.17 -16.52 -20.67
CA PHE A 282 5.10 -15.59 -21.07
C PHE A 282 4.25 -15.19 -19.88
N GLN A 283 3.83 -16.15 -19.05
CA GLN A 283 3.05 -15.89 -17.86
C GLN A 283 3.80 -14.96 -16.90
N GLU A 284 5.07 -15.26 -16.62
CA GLU A 284 5.96 -14.45 -15.78
C GLU A 284 6.09 -13.02 -16.32
N SER A 285 6.25 -12.85 -17.64
CA SER A 285 6.37 -11.53 -18.25
C SER A 285 5.14 -10.63 -18.06
N ASN A 286 3.99 -11.22 -17.74
CA ASN A 286 2.72 -10.53 -17.50
C ASN A 286 2.41 -10.32 -16.00
N LEU A 287 3.33 -10.70 -15.09
CA LEU A 287 3.21 -10.47 -13.64
C LEU A 287 3.82 -9.12 -13.25
N MET A 288 2.97 -8.09 -13.19
CA MET A 288 3.42 -6.72 -12.97
C MET A 288 3.53 -6.40 -11.48
N HIS A 289 4.73 -6.52 -10.92
CA HIS A 289 5.07 -6.27 -9.52
C HIS A 289 5.04 -4.77 -9.17
N ALA A 290 3.85 -4.21 -8.97
CA ALA A 290 3.62 -2.78 -9.04
C ALA A 290 3.17 -2.13 -7.72
N ILE A 291 3.47 -0.83 -7.59
CA ILE A 291 2.85 0.05 -6.61
C ILE A 291 1.92 1.02 -7.35
N ASN A 292 0.61 0.96 -7.10
CA ASN A 292 -0.42 1.70 -7.85
C ASN A 292 -0.36 1.50 -9.38
N GLY A 293 0.22 0.40 -9.85
CA GLY A 293 0.43 0.15 -11.27
C GLY A 293 1.74 0.68 -11.84
N TYR A 294 2.69 1.13 -11.02
CA TYR A 294 4.02 1.52 -11.49
C TYR A 294 5.12 0.59 -10.97
N MET A 295 6.11 0.34 -11.83
CA MET A 295 7.26 -0.52 -11.55
C MET A 295 8.58 0.25 -11.68
N PHE A 296 9.67 -0.30 -11.12
CA PHE A 296 11.05 0.19 -11.25
C PHE A 296 11.24 1.69 -10.98
N GLY A 297 10.58 2.21 -9.94
CA GLY A 297 10.69 3.60 -9.52
C GLY A 297 9.84 4.60 -10.31
N ASN A 298 8.99 4.15 -11.23
CA ASN A 298 8.19 5.02 -12.11
C ASN A 298 7.01 5.72 -11.42
N LEU A 299 6.67 5.36 -10.17
CA LEU A 299 5.58 6.00 -9.41
C LEU A 299 5.87 7.51 -9.22
N PRO A 300 5.06 8.41 -9.78
CA PRO A 300 5.36 9.84 -9.76
C PRO A 300 4.70 10.56 -8.59
N GLY A 301 5.29 11.67 -8.12
CA GLY A 301 4.52 12.74 -7.49
C GLY A 301 4.25 12.64 -5.98
N ILE A 302 4.91 11.75 -5.24
CA ILE A 302 4.83 11.77 -3.77
C ILE A 302 5.85 12.79 -3.23
N GLN A 303 5.36 13.97 -2.86
CA GLN A 303 6.15 15.05 -2.27
C GLN A 303 5.57 15.42 -0.90
N LEU A 304 6.37 15.28 0.15
CA LEU A 304 5.98 15.45 1.53
C LEU A 304 6.70 16.65 2.15
N CYS A 305 6.04 17.29 3.11
CA CYS A 305 6.64 18.36 3.89
C CYS A 305 7.33 17.81 5.15
N GLN A 306 8.59 18.20 5.34
CA GLN A 306 9.35 17.90 6.55
C GLN A 306 8.59 18.37 7.80
N HIS A 307 8.56 17.53 8.84
CA HIS A 307 7.90 17.78 10.12
C HIS A 307 6.37 17.90 10.08
N ARG A 308 5.72 17.63 8.94
CA ARG A 308 4.26 17.61 8.85
C ARG A 308 3.72 16.20 8.84
N ALA A 309 2.60 15.96 9.51
CA ALA A 309 2.01 14.64 9.62
C ALA A 309 1.46 14.18 8.26
N VAL A 310 1.74 12.92 7.91
CA VAL A 310 1.28 12.25 6.69
C VAL A 310 0.59 10.96 7.10
N ALA A 311 -0.59 10.71 6.56
CA ALA A 311 -1.24 9.42 6.68
C ALA A 311 -1.00 8.56 5.43
N TRP A 312 -0.49 7.37 5.65
CA TRP A 312 -0.28 6.35 4.63
C TRP A 312 -1.40 5.32 4.70
N HIS A 313 -2.16 5.24 3.62
CA HIS A 313 -3.24 4.29 3.44
C HIS A 313 -2.75 3.17 2.51
N LEU A 314 -2.33 2.06 3.11
CA LEU A 314 -1.70 0.96 2.39
C LEU A 314 -2.65 -0.21 2.30
N PHE A 315 -2.64 -0.89 1.16
CA PHE A 315 -3.38 -2.13 1.01
C PHE A 315 -2.71 -3.12 0.06
N GLY A 316 -2.87 -4.40 0.37
CA GLY A 316 -2.43 -5.51 -0.47
C GLY A 316 -3.60 -6.09 -1.26
N MET A 317 -3.35 -6.54 -2.49
CA MET A 317 -4.36 -7.22 -3.31
C MET A 317 -3.68 -8.30 -4.18
N GLY A 318 -4.43 -9.34 -4.55
CA GLY A 318 -3.96 -10.43 -5.40
C GLY A 318 -4.16 -11.81 -4.77
N ASN A 319 -3.15 -12.68 -4.76
CA ASN A 319 -3.24 -14.10 -4.38
C ASN A 319 -2.16 -14.53 -3.35
N GLU A 320 -1.84 -15.82 -3.26
CA GLU A 320 -0.86 -16.37 -2.30
C GLU A 320 0.58 -15.88 -2.48
N VAL A 321 0.96 -15.37 -3.65
CA VAL A 321 2.28 -14.75 -3.86
C VAL A 321 2.32 -13.29 -3.42
N ASP A 322 1.17 -12.65 -3.17
CA ASP A 322 1.06 -11.27 -2.68
C ASP A 322 1.32 -11.13 -1.18
N ILE A 323 2.49 -11.60 -0.75
CA ILE A 323 3.04 -11.34 0.59
C ILE A 323 3.97 -10.13 0.47
N HIS A 324 3.49 -8.95 0.82
CA HIS A 324 4.27 -7.72 0.67
C HIS A 324 4.85 -7.26 2.00
N SER A 325 6.05 -6.68 1.94
CA SER A 325 6.73 -6.06 3.09
C SER A 325 7.12 -4.63 2.73
N ALA A 326 6.16 -3.69 2.85
CA ALA A 326 6.33 -2.30 2.47
C ALA A 326 7.28 -1.58 3.45
N PHE A 327 8.49 -1.27 2.99
CA PHE A 327 9.55 -0.64 3.77
C PHE A 327 9.79 0.82 3.34
N PHE A 328 9.71 1.73 4.31
CA PHE A 328 9.95 3.15 4.11
C PHE A 328 11.37 3.52 4.53
N HIS A 329 12.29 3.67 3.57
CA HIS A 329 13.67 3.99 3.91
C HIS A 329 13.77 5.35 4.62
N GLY A 330 14.48 5.38 5.75
CA GLY A 330 14.87 6.60 6.46
C GLY A 330 13.79 7.23 7.33
N ASN A 331 12.58 6.67 7.32
CA ASN A 331 11.47 7.12 8.15
C ASN A 331 10.82 5.93 8.85
N THR A 332 10.10 6.22 9.94
CA THR A 332 9.30 5.22 10.65
C THR A 332 7.84 5.64 10.61
N LEU A 333 6.99 4.65 10.79
CA LEU A 333 5.55 4.72 10.83
C LEU A 333 5.06 4.43 12.25
N LEU A 334 3.87 4.93 12.56
CA LEU A 334 3.07 4.50 13.70
C LEU A 334 1.83 3.78 13.17
N ASP A 335 1.68 2.51 13.52
CA ASP A 335 0.52 1.68 13.20
C ASP A 335 -0.08 1.14 14.50
N ARG A 336 -1.33 1.50 14.81
CA ARG A 336 -2.04 1.10 16.04
C ARG A 336 -1.21 1.29 17.32
N GLY A 337 -0.47 2.40 17.41
CA GLY A 337 0.40 2.71 18.56
C GLY A 337 1.76 2.00 18.56
N HIS A 338 2.03 1.13 17.60
CA HIS A 338 3.32 0.46 17.42
C HIS A 338 4.20 1.20 16.41
N ARG A 339 5.46 1.45 16.78
CA ARG A 339 6.44 2.01 15.84
C ARG A 339 7.00 0.90 14.95
N THR A 340 6.92 1.08 13.65
CA THR A 340 7.47 0.17 12.65
C THR A 340 8.10 0.96 11.51
N ASP A 341 8.90 0.32 10.66
CA ASP A 341 9.33 0.86 9.36
C ASP A 341 8.91 -0.04 8.20
N VAL A 342 8.45 -1.26 8.51
CA VAL A 342 7.93 -2.24 7.56
C VAL A 342 6.48 -2.56 7.91
N LEU A 343 5.60 -2.58 6.90
CA LEU A 343 4.23 -3.07 7.03
C LEU A 343 4.02 -4.28 6.14
N SER A 344 3.53 -5.37 6.72
CA SER A 344 3.15 -6.56 5.97
C SER A 344 1.76 -6.39 5.38
N LEU A 345 1.61 -6.61 4.07
CA LEU A 345 0.33 -6.52 3.37
C LEU A 345 0.10 -7.84 2.62
N PHE A 346 -1.09 -8.42 2.80
CA PHE A 346 -1.57 -9.62 2.11
C PHE A 346 -2.80 -9.26 1.27
N PRO A 347 -3.36 -10.18 0.46
CA PRO A 347 -4.62 -9.93 -0.24
C PRO A 347 -5.71 -9.40 0.71
N ALA A 348 -6.30 -8.26 0.34
CA ALA A 348 -7.31 -7.54 1.13
C ALA A 348 -6.87 -7.16 2.56
N THR A 349 -5.57 -6.97 2.81
CA THR A 349 -5.09 -6.29 4.02
C THR A 349 -5.23 -4.79 3.82
N PHE A 350 -5.86 -4.10 4.77
CA PHE A 350 -5.99 -2.64 4.78
C PHE A 350 -5.35 -2.06 6.02
N ALA A 351 -4.38 -1.16 5.83
CA ALA A 351 -3.61 -0.55 6.90
C ALA A 351 -3.63 0.98 6.78
N THR A 352 -3.66 1.63 7.94
CA THR A 352 -3.50 3.08 8.05
C THR A 352 -2.37 3.35 9.02
N ALA A 353 -1.33 4.04 8.56
CA ALA A 353 -0.16 4.35 9.37
C ALA A 353 0.20 5.83 9.26
N GLU A 354 0.71 6.39 10.36
CA GLU A 354 1.08 7.80 10.43
C GLU A 354 2.59 7.97 10.36
N MET A 355 3.05 8.97 9.62
CA MET A 355 4.44 9.35 9.48
C MET A 355 4.62 10.84 9.76
N VAL A 356 5.70 11.19 10.45
CA VAL A 356 6.21 12.57 10.47
C VAL A 356 7.64 12.54 9.91
N PRO A 357 7.85 12.88 8.64
CA PRO A 357 9.15 12.76 8.00
C PRO A 357 10.12 13.78 8.57
N LYS A 358 11.30 13.31 9.00
CA LYS A 358 12.29 14.16 9.68
C LYS A 358 13.44 14.58 8.79
N ALA A 359 13.94 13.69 7.94
CA ALA A 359 15.09 13.95 7.08
C ALA A 359 14.63 14.31 5.66
N MET A 360 15.15 15.42 5.13
CA MET A 360 14.92 15.83 3.75
C MET A 360 15.63 14.89 2.76
N GLY A 361 15.10 14.86 1.53
CA GLY A 361 15.70 14.16 0.40
C GLY A 361 14.72 13.20 -0.29
N LYS A 362 15.22 12.58 -1.36
CA LYS A 362 14.51 11.53 -2.11
C LYS A 362 14.74 10.19 -1.43
N TRP A 363 13.69 9.55 -0.95
CA TRP A 363 13.70 8.30 -0.20
C TRP A 363 13.07 7.17 -1.00
N LEU A 364 13.57 5.96 -0.77
CA LEU A 364 13.08 4.76 -1.43
C LEU A 364 11.93 4.16 -0.61
N LEU A 365 10.92 3.66 -1.31
CA LEU A 365 9.84 2.82 -0.81
C LEU A 365 9.91 1.51 -1.58
N THR A 366 9.96 0.37 -0.88
CA THR A 366 10.15 -0.93 -1.51
C THR A 366 9.25 -1.98 -0.91
N CYS A 367 8.92 -3.02 -1.66
CA CYS A 367 8.66 -4.34 -1.07
C CYS A 367 10.00 -5.03 -0.73
N GLN A 368 10.14 -5.56 0.49
CA GLN A 368 11.35 -6.28 0.94
C GLN A 368 11.34 -7.79 0.66
N VAL A 369 10.29 -8.31 0.01
CA VAL A 369 10.32 -9.68 -0.51
C VAL A 369 11.25 -9.70 -1.72
N ASN A 370 12.28 -10.55 -1.67
CA ASN A 370 13.40 -10.51 -2.62
C ASN A 370 12.95 -10.55 -4.08
N ASP A 371 12.00 -11.43 -4.39
CA ASP A 371 11.46 -11.60 -5.72
C ASP A 371 10.75 -10.33 -6.20
N HIS A 372 9.81 -9.80 -5.40
CA HIS A 372 9.06 -8.58 -5.72
C HIS A 372 9.99 -7.36 -5.83
N LEU A 373 11.03 -7.30 -5.00
CA LEU A 373 12.05 -6.25 -5.05
C LEU A 373 12.79 -6.28 -6.39
N GLN A 374 13.29 -7.45 -6.79
CA GLN A 374 14.03 -7.61 -8.05
C GLN A 374 13.14 -7.41 -9.28
N ALA A 375 11.88 -7.84 -9.21
CA ALA A 375 10.88 -7.63 -10.24
C ALA A 375 10.34 -6.18 -10.31
N GLY A 376 10.86 -5.26 -9.49
CA GLY A 376 10.66 -3.83 -9.67
C GLY A 376 9.60 -3.18 -8.78
N MET A 377 9.14 -3.85 -7.70
CA MET A 377 8.17 -3.28 -6.75
C MET A 377 8.83 -2.24 -5.82
N GLN A 378 9.17 -1.10 -6.42
CA GLN A 378 9.93 -0.04 -5.80
C GLN A 378 9.46 1.33 -6.33
N ALA A 379 9.45 2.32 -5.45
CA ALA A 379 9.02 3.68 -5.72
C ALA A 379 9.85 4.69 -4.93
N PHE A 380 9.66 5.97 -5.26
CA PHE A 380 10.30 7.07 -4.54
C PHE A 380 9.26 7.99 -3.90
N TYR A 381 9.62 8.56 -2.75
CA TYR A 381 8.95 9.72 -2.18
C TYR A 381 9.99 10.78 -1.82
N GLU A 382 9.62 12.05 -1.91
CA GLU A 382 10.53 13.16 -1.67
C GLU A 382 10.08 13.97 -0.46
N VAL A 383 10.99 14.25 0.48
CA VAL A 383 10.73 15.11 1.64
C VAL A 383 11.42 16.45 1.44
N LYS A 384 10.64 17.53 1.43
CA LYS A 384 11.10 18.91 1.21
C LYS A 384 10.90 19.79 2.45
N SER A 385 11.66 20.87 2.54
CA SER A 385 11.40 21.92 3.54
C SER A 385 10.18 22.74 3.14
N CYS A 386 9.23 22.91 4.08
CA CYS A 386 8.00 23.67 3.89
C CYS A 386 7.81 24.79 4.94
N GLY A 387 8.93 25.30 5.48
CA GLY A 387 8.93 26.44 6.41
C GLY A 387 8.51 26.14 7.85
N SER A 388 8.42 24.87 8.24
CA SER A 388 8.23 24.45 9.65
C SER A 388 9.57 24.46 10.39
N GLU A 389 9.65 25.18 11.51
CA GLU A 389 10.75 24.98 12.47
C GLU A 389 10.58 23.60 13.11
N GLY A 390 11.50 22.69 12.83
CA GLY A 390 11.48 21.36 13.41
C GLY A 390 11.61 21.43 14.93
N SER A 391 10.93 20.51 15.63
CA SER A 391 11.22 20.28 17.04
C SER A 391 12.71 19.99 17.20
N PRO A 392 13.40 20.60 18.18
CA PRO A 392 14.82 20.33 18.40
C PRO A 392 15.02 18.82 18.57
N MET A 393 16.04 18.25 17.90
CA MET A 393 16.46 16.88 18.19
C MET A 393 16.70 16.77 19.69
N LEU A 394 16.21 15.70 20.31
CA LEU A 394 16.47 15.42 21.72
C LEU A 394 17.98 15.40 21.94
N THR A 395 18.50 16.46 22.55
CA THR A 395 19.89 16.57 22.98
C THR A 395 19.98 15.98 24.37
N GLY A 396 20.64 14.83 24.52
CA GLY A 396 20.82 14.21 25.83
C GLY A 396 21.33 12.77 25.83
N GLY A 397 21.27 12.05 24.71
CA GLY A 397 21.81 10.69 24.62
C GLY A 397 23.33 10.65 24.47
N VAL A 398 23.88 9.44 24.57
CA VAL A 398 25.32 9.17 24.44
C VAL A 398 25.68 8.66 23.06
N VAL A 399 26.93 8.85 22.66
CA VAL A 399 27.46 8.23 21.44
C VAL A 399 27.94 6.82 21.77
N ARG A 400 27.32 5.82 21.13
CA ARG A 400 27.71 4.40 21.26
C ARG A 400 28.54 4.00 20.04
N ASN A 401 29.82 3.73 20.26
CA ASN A 401 30.74 3.33 19.21
C ASN A 401 30.74 1.81 19.05
N TYR A 402 30.58 1.35 17.81
CA TYR A 402 30.64 -0.04 17.41
C TYR A 402 31.66 -0.21 16.28
N TYR A 403 32.42 -1.31 16.32
CA TYR A 403 33.40 -1.66 15.29
C TYR A 403 32.96 -2.98 14.68
N VAL A 404 32.44 -2.94 13.46
CA VAL A 404 31.83 -4.12 12.81
C VAL A 404 32.56 -4.40 11.51
N ALA A 405 32.87 -5.66 11.24
CA ALA A 405 33.46 -6.08 9.97
C ALA A 405 32.60 -7.12 9.25
N ALA A 406 32.56 -7.03 7.92
CA ALA A 406 32.02 -8.08 7.06
C ALA A 406 33.14 -9.07 6.71
N GLU A 407 32.96 -10.36 7.04
CA GLU A 407 33.98 -11.39 6.86
C GLU A 407 33.44 -12.65 6.19
N LYS A 408 34.26 -13.20 5.29
CA LYS A 408 34.02 -14.51 4.69
C LYS A 408 34.21 -15.63 5.71
N VAL A 409 33.21 -16.50 5.85
CA VAL A 409 33.25 -17.71 6.68
C VAL A 409 32.68 -18.91 5.93
N LEU A 410 33.21 -20.11 6.18
CA LEU A 410 32.56 -21.35 5.75
C LEU A 410 31.52 -21.73 6.80
N TRP A 411 30.25 -21.50 6.50
CA TRP A 411 29.12 -21.76 7.40
C TRP A 411 28.61 -23.19 7.25
N SER A 412 28.30 -23.86 8.36
CA SER A 412 27.69 -25.19 8.38
C SER A 412 26.30 -25.09 8.98
N TYR A 413 25.25 -25.34 8.18
CA TYR A 413 23.86 -25.23 8.64
C TYR A 413 23.49 -26.29 9.67
N ALA A 414 24.13 -27.46 9.63
CA ALA A 414 24.01 -28.49 10.66
C ALA A 414 25.40 -29.05 11.01
N PRO A 415 26.14 -28.44 11.95
CA PRO A 415 27.48 -28.88 12.31
C PRO A 415 27.57 -30.32 12.82
N SER A 416 26.49 -30.85 13.42
CA SER A 416 26.39 -32.24 13.89
C SER A 416 26.29 -33.27 12.77
N GLY A 417 25.87 -32.87 11.55
CA GLY A 417 25.52 -33.79 10.46
C GLY A 417 24.28 -34.65 10.72
N LYS A 418 23.53 -34.35 11.80
CA LYS A 418 22.35 -35.13 12.22
C LYS A 418 21.17 -34.21 12.49
N ASP A 419 19.97 -34.70 12.19
CA ASP A 419 18.76 -34.18 12.79
C ASP A 419 18.76 -34.62 14.26
N LEU A 420 18.92 -33.65 15.17
CA LEU A 420 18.99 -33.92 16.60
C LEU A 420 17.63 -34.22 17.23
N ILE A 421 16.52 -33.93 16.54
CA ILE A 421 15.16 -34.23 17.03
C ILE A 421 14.89 -35.73 16.88
N ASN A 422 15.12 -36.27 15.68
CA ASN A 422 14.87 -37.68 15.38
C ASN A 422 16.12 -38.57 15.53
N ASN A 423 17.29 -37.97 15.79
CA ASN A 423 18.58 -38.64 15.95
C ASN A 423 19.01 -39.48 14.71
N VAL A 424 18.70 -38.98 13.52
CA VAL A 424 19.01 -39.61 12.23
C VAL A 424 20.07 -38.81 11.46
N SER A 425 20.70 -39.44 10.47
CA SER A 425 21.65 -38.76 9.59
C SER A 425 20.93 -37.81 8.64
N LEU A 426 21.48 -36.62 8.39
CA LEU A 426 20.90 -35.69 7.43
C LEU A 426 21.08 -36.12 5.97
N THR A 427 21.94 -37.11 5.72
CA THR A 427 22.24 -37.67 4.40
C THR A 427 21.75 -39.10 4.26
N GLU A 428 20.74 -39.48 5.03
CA GLU A 428 20.08 -40.77 4.86
C GLU A 428 19.28 -40.76 3.55
N ALA A 429 19.43 -41.81 2.74
CA ALA A 429 18.80 -41.91 1.43
C ALA A 429 17.28 -41.84 1.54
N ASP A 430 16.64 -41.12 0.61
CA ASP A 430 15.20 -40.86 0.53
C ASP A 430 14.63 -40.07 1.73
N SER A 431 15.48 -39.50 2.59
CA SER A 431 15.05 -38.62 3.67
C SER A 431 14.76 -37.20 3.16
N ALA A 432 13.80 -36.52 3.79
CA ALA A 432 13.49 -35.13 3.47
C ALA A 432 14.71 -34.19 3.63
N SER A 433 15.63 -34.50 4.55
CA SER A 433 16.86 -33.73 4.76
C SER A 433 17.91 -33.94 3.67
N GLU A 434 17.92 -35.10 3.01
CA GLU A 434 18.94 -35.44 2.01
C GLU A 434 18.93 -34.45 0.84
N VAL A 435 17.75 -33.95 0.47
CA VAL A 435 17.58 -32.93 -0.58
C VAL A 435 18.46 -31.71 -0.33
N PHE A 436 18.66 -31.32 0.93
CA PHE A 436 19.43 -30.12 1.31
C PHE A 436 20.88 -30.42 1.74
N PHE A 437 21.13 -31.60 2.32
CA PHE A 437 22.42 -31.94 2.94
C PHE A 437 23.25 -32.95 2.15
N GLY A 438 22.62 -33.71 1.25
CA GLY A 438 23.28 -34.62 0.32
C GLY A 438 24.24 -33.89 -0.62
N LYS A 439 25.24 -34.61 -1.14
CA LYS A 439 26.27 -34.08 -2.04
C LYS A 439 26.32 -34.76 -3.40
N ASP A 440 25.51 -35.78 -3.58
CA ASP A 440 25.43 -36.52 -4.82
C ASP A 440 24.72 -35.67 -5.90
N ASP A 441 24.90 -36.04 -7.16
CA ASP A 441 24.32 -35.35 -8.33
C ASP A 441 24.64 -33.85 -8.43
N GLY A 442 25.83 -33.45 -7.97
CA GLY A 442 26.29 -32.06 -8.05
C GLY A 442 25.74 -31.13 -6.97
N LYS A 443 25.03 -31.65 -5.96
CA LYS A 443 24.56 -30.88 -4.81
C LYS A 443 25.73 -30.37 -3.95
N ILE A 444 25.63 -29.13 -3.47
CA ILE A 444 26.67 -28.50 -2.63
C ILE A 444 26.72 -29.13 -1.21
N GLY A 445 25.58 -29.59 -0.71
CA GLY A 445 25.38 -30.09 0.66
C GLY A 445 25.20 -28.97 1.69
N GLY A 446 25.37 -29.28 2.98
CA GLY A 446 25.02 -28.36 4.08
C GLY A 446 26.05 -27.28 4.47
N ARG A 447 27.11 -27.06 3.68
CA ARG A 447 28.19 -26.09 4.00
C ARG A 447 28.39 -25.09 2.88
N TYR A 448 28.32 -23.80 3.22
CA TYR A 448 28.33 -22.71 2.25
C TYR A 448 29.31 -21.62 2.66
N GLN A 449 30.00 -21.05 1.68
CA GLN A 449 30.73 -19.81 1.90
C GLN A 449 29.71 -18.67 2.12
N LYS A 450 29.81 -17.96 3.24
CA LYS A 450 28.96 -16.82 3.58
C LYS A 450 29.81 -15.62 3.96
N VAL A 451 29.20 -14.44 3.97
CA VAL A 451 29.78 -13.22 4.56
C VAL A 451 28.91 -12.85 5.76
N ILE A 452 29.50 -12.70 6.93
CA ILE A 452 28.79 -12.38 8.18
C ILE A 452 29.37 -11.13 8.83
N TYR A 453 28.58 -10.46 9.66
CA TYR A 453 29.05 -9.36 10.50
C TYR A 453 29.66 -9.88 11.80
N LYS A 454 30.84 -9.37 12.17
CA LYS A 454 31.49 -9.62 13.46
C LYS A 454 31.85 -8.31 14.14
N GLU A 455 31.76 -8.29 15.46
CA GLU A 455 32.16 -7.13 16.27
C GLU A 455 33.64 -7.22 16.68
N TYR A 456 34.30 -6.07 16.73
CA TYR A 456 35.68 -5.88 17.17
C TYR A 456 35.72 -4.91 18.34
N THR A 457 36.82 -4.96 19.10
CA THR A 457 36.99 -4.10 20.30
C THR A 457 37.21 -2.63 19.97
N ASP A 458 37.81 -2.34 18.80
CA ASP A 458 38.24 -1.01 18.40
C ASP A 458 38.45 -0.91 16.88
N ASN A 459 38.87 0.28 16.41
CA ASN A 459 39.08 0.62 15.00
C ASN A 459 40.30 -0.04 14.35
N THR A 460 41.11 -0.81 15.09
CA THR A 460 42.25 -1.54 14.52
C THR A 460 41.81 -2.85 13.87
N PHE A 461 40.60 -3.34 14.21
CA PHE A 461 40.03 -4.60 13.70
C PHE A 461 40.97 -5.81 13.89
N THR A 462 41.73 -5.83 14.99
CA THR A 462 42.63 -6.96 15.35
C THR A 462 41.97 -7.96 16.30
N THR A 463 41.26 -7.48 17.31
CA THR A 463 40.67 -8.32 18.37
C THR A 463 39.16 -8.45 18.17
N ILE A 464 38.70 -9.65 17.81
CA ILE A 464 37.27 -9.96 17.71
C ILE A 464 36.67 -9.93 19.12
N LYS A 465 35.58 -9.20 19.28
CA LYS A 465 34.80 -9.21 20.52
C LYS A 465 33.95 -10.50 20.53
N PRO A 466 34.03 -11.33 21.58
CA PRO A 466 33.21 -12.53 21.69
C PRO A 466 31.71 -12.18 21.60
N PRO A 467 30.89 -12.99 20.92
CA PRO A 467 29.46 -12.75 20.84
C PRO A 467 28.84 -12.84 22.24
N ASP A 468 27.86 -11.98 22.53
CA ASP A 468 27.12 -11.96 23.79
C ASP A 468 26.48 -13.32 24.12
N SER A 469 26.13 -14.11 23.09
CA SER A 469 25.58 -15.45 23.25
C SER A 469 25.79 -16.32 22.01
N GLN A 470 25.91 -17.63 22.22
CA GLN A 470 26.08 -18.62 21.15
C GLN A 470 24.85 -18.76 20.24
N HIS A 471 23.66 -18.40 20.72
CA HIS A 471 22.42 -18.56 19.94
C HIS A 471 22.34 -17.62 18.72
N LEU A 472 23.15 -16.56 18.66
CA LEU A 472 23.13 -15.61 17.53
C LEU A 472 23.46 -16.30 16.21
N GLY A 473 24.27 -17.37 16.24
CA GLY A 473 24.54 -18.18 15.06
C GLY A 473 25.06 -17.36 13.89
N LEU A 474 24.26 -17.26 12.82
CA LEU A 474 24.60 -16.53 11.59
C LEU A 474 24.43 -15.00 11.71
N LEU A 475 23.66 -14.54 12.71
CA LEU A 475 23.35 -13.12 12.90
C LEU A 475 24.61 -12.33 13.27
N GLY A 476 24.62 -11.05 12.87
CA GLY A 476 25.61 -10.08 13.33
C GLY A 476 25.49 -9.77 14.83
N PRO A 477 26.40 -8.95 15.37
CA PRO A 477 26.33 -8.53 16.76
C PRO A 477 25.08 -7.68 17.03
N VAL A 478 24.55 -7.76 18.25
CA VAL A 478 23.40 -6.96 18.68
C VAL A 478 23.87 -5.54 19.01
N LEU A 479 23.49 -4.58 18.17
CA LEU A 479 23.72 -3.16 18.44
C LEU A 479 22.56 -2.65 19.29
N ARG A 480 22.86 -1.99 20.42
CA ARG A 480 21.87 -1.52 21.40
C ARG A 480 21.98 -0.02 21.58
N ALA A 481 20.84 0.64 21.76
CA ALA A 481 20.77 2.06 22.03
C ALA A 481 19.50 2.39 22.82
N GLU A 482 19.53 3.53 23.50
CA GLU A 482 18.37 4.15 24.13
C GLU A 482 17.89 5.32 23.27
N GLU A 483 16.65 5.77 23.51
CA GLU A 483 16.13 6.95 22.82
C GLU A 483 17.04 8.17 23.07
N GLY A 484 17.40 8.87 21.98
CA GLY A 484 18.30 10.02 22.03
C GLY A 484 19.79 9.67 21.83
N ASP A 485 20.18 8.39 21.90
CA ASP A 485 21.55 7.97 21.62
C ASP A 485 21.91 8.12 20.13
N THR A 486 23.20 8.22 19.85
CA THR A 486 23.76 8.15 18.51
C THR A 486 24.60 6.89 18.36
N LEU A 487 24.26 6.00 17.42
CA LEU A 487 25.09 4.85 17.09
C LEU A 487 26.14 5.26 16.04
N SER A 488 27.40 5.17 16.41
CA SER A 488 28.54 5.38 15.53
C SER A 488 29.15 4.02 15.17
N VAL A 489 28.84 3.53 13.97
CA VAL A 489 29.32 2.23 13.49
C VAL A 489 30.49 2.43 12.53
N THR A 490 31.70 2.09 12.98
CA THR A 490 32.88 2.02 12.11
C THR A 490 32.87 0.66 11.42
N PHE A 491 32.68 0.66 10.11
CA PHE A 491 32.57 -0.55 9.31
C PHE A 491 33.87 -0.86 8.55
N MET A 492 34.35 -2.11 8.63
CA MET A 492 35.45 -2.61 7.81
C MET A 492 34.99 -3.75 6.91
N ASN A 493 35.16 -3.59 5.61
CA ASN A 493 34.90 -4.68 4.67
C ASN A 493 36.16 -5.56 4.53
N LYS A 494 36.15 -6.73 5.16
CA LYS A 494 37.21 -7.76 5.02
C LYS A 494 36.84 -8.84 3.99
N ALA A 495 35.70 -8.71 3.32
CA ALA A 495 35.27 -9.62 2.26
C ALA A 495 35.83 -9.20 0.90
N ASP A 496 35.46 -9.94 -0.15
CA ASP A 496 35.98 -9.81 -1.52
C ASP A 496 35.04 -9.07 -2.48
N ARG A 497 33.94 -8.52 -1.97
CA ARG A 497 32.95 -7.73 -2.71
C ARG A 497 32.55 -6.51 -1.91
N ASN A 498 31.94 -5.52 -2.56
CA ASN A 498 31.43 -4.33 -1.87
C ASN A 498 30.24 -4.70 -0.98
N TYR A 499 30.31 -4.30 0.28
CA TYR A 499 29.24 -4.47 1.27
C TYR A 499 29.02 -3.16 2.03
N SER A 500 27.83 -3.00 2.60
CA SER A 500 27.40 -1.84 3.38
C SER A 500 26.47 -2.29 4.51
N ILE A 501 26.14 -1.38 5.44
CA ILE A 501 25.18 -1.63 6.52
C ILE A 501 24.01 -0.63 6.36
N GLN A 502 22.80 -1.15 6.21
CA GLN A 502 21.57 -0.36 6.17
C GLN A 502 20.74 -0.65 7.43
N PRO A 503 20.57 0.31 8.35
CA PRO A 503 19.72 0.10 9.52
C PRO A 503 18.23 0.25 9.19
N HIS A 504 17.42 -0.49 9.94
CA HIS A 504 15.98 -0.33 10.07
C HIS A 504 15.64 0.43 11.36
N GLY A 505 14.55 1.19 11.36
CA GLY A 505 14.01 1.87 12.55
C GLY A 505 14.82 3.07 13.08
N LEU A 506 15.95 3.41 12.46
CA LEU A 506 16.81 4.52 12.87
C LEU A 506 16.63 5.74 11.96
N HIS A 507 16.85 6.91 12.54
CA HIS A 507 17.01 8.15 11.78
C HIS A 507 18.47 8.27 11.31
N TYR A 508 18.67 8.62 10.04
CA TYR A 508 19.98 8.86 9.47
C TYR A 508 19.90 9.90 8.35
N ASP A 509 20.93 10.73 8.22
CA ASP A 509 21.10 11.62 7.07
C ASP A 509 21.40 10.81 5.81
N LYS A 510 21.14 11.41 4.64
CA LYS A 510 21.41 10.76 3.34
C LYS A 510 22.83 10.24 3.16
N ARG A 511 23.83 10.94 3.71
CA ARG A 511 25.24 10.51 3.65
C ARG A 511 25.55 9.20 4.39
N PHE A 512 24.67 8.77 5.30
CA PHE A 512 24.80 7.55 6.09
C PHE A 512 23.88 6.42 5.59
N GLN A 513 23.22 6.61 4.44
CA GLN A 513 22.40 5.57 3.84
C GLN A 513 23.28 4.43 3.30
N GLY A 514 22.95 3.19 3.67
CA GLY A 514 23.70 1.99 3.30
C GLY A 514 23.28 1.39 1.95
N SER A 515 22.11 1.75 1.44
CA SER A 515 21.59 1.26 0.15
C SER A 515 21.79 2.29 -0.96
N SER A 516 22.28 1.86 -2.12
CA SER A 516 22.38 2.66 -3.34
C SER A 516 21.16 2.49 -4.24
N TYR A 517 20.73 3.58 -4.88
CA TYR A 517 19.70 3.66 -5.93
C TYR A 517 19.82 5.00 -6.67
#